data_AF-A0A1G2UT13-F1
#
_entry.id   AF-A0A1G2UT13-F1
#
_cell.length_a   1.000
_cell.length_b   1.000
_cell.length_c   1.000
_cell.angle_alpha   90.00
_cell.angle_beta   90.00
_cell.angle_gamma   90.00
#
_symmetry.space_group_name_H-M   'P 1'
#
loop_
_entity.id
_entity.type
_entity.pdbx_description
1 polymer ?
#
loop_
_entity_poly.entity_id
_entity_poly.type
_entity_poly.pdbx_seq_one_letter_code
_entity_poly.pdbx_strand_id
1 'polypeptide(L)'
;MRAKQAYQIWHQYLSNLKRPDRDTIGIKIDDIFLSLLEFIFRACFAYDKFEKLSMLSQAIAKNDLIKFFLQISWEQKILDHKQYGSLILLFDEVGRQLYGWKKDTQEKL
;
A
#
# COMPACT_ATOMS: atom_id res chain seq x y z
N MET A 1 -6.06 6.81 -9.21
CA MET A 1 -4.99 5.83 -8.91
C MET A 1 -5.53 4.81 -7.92
N ARG A 2 -5.36 3.51 -8.17
CA ARG A 2 -5.93 2.44 -7.33
C ARG A 2 -5.48 2.53 -5.86
N ALA A 3 -4.23 2.94 -5.61
CA ALA A 3 -3.74 3.14 -4.24
C ALA A 3 -4.52 4.22 -3.47
N LYS A 4 -5.04 5.27 -4.13
CA LYS A 4 -5.90 6.27 -3.45
C LYS A 4 -7.26 5.68 -3.06
N GLN A 5 -7.85 4.85 -3.92
CA GLN A 5 -9.10 4.16 -3.64
C GLN A 5 -8.93 3.18 -2.47
N ALA A 6 -7.85 2.41 -2.47
CA ALA A 6 -7.52 1.52 -1.36
C ALA A 6 -7.34 2.29 -0.04
N TYR A 7 -6.76 3.49 -0.07
CA TYR A 7 -6.61 4.33 1.13
C TYR A 7 -7.97 4.80 1.67
N GLN A 8 -8.89 5.22 0.79
CA GLN A 8 -10.24 5.61 1.20
C GLN A 8 -10.98 4.48 1.92
N ILE A 9 -10.86 3.26 1.41
CA ILE A 9 -11.47 2.06 2.03
C ILE A 9 -10.79 1.74 3.36
N TRP A 10 -9.44 1.74 3.39
CA TRP A 10 -8.69 1.51 4.62
C TRP A 10 -9.08 2.50 5.72
N HIS A 11 -9.17 3.78 5.40
CA HIS A 11 -9.52 4.82 6.37
C HIS A 11 -10.92 4.62 6.96
N GLN A 12 -11.89 4.18 6.15
CA GLN A 12 -13.22 3.80 6.63
C GLN A 12 -13.19 2.59 7.58
N TYR A 13 -12.29 1.64 7.36
CA TYR A 13 -12.14 0.50 8.29
C TYR A 13 -11.42 0.93 9.57
N LEU A 14 -10.36 1.74 9.46
CA LEU A 14 -9.59 2.27 10.57
C LEU A 14 -10.47 3.02 11.58
N SER A 15 -11.42 3.85 11.12
CA SER A 15 -12.33 4.58 11.99
C SER A 15 -13.26 3.67 12.82
N ASN A 16 -13.52 2.45 12.34
CA ASN A 16 -14.41 1.48 12.96
C ASN A 16 -13.68 0.44 13.84
N LEU A 17 -12.35 0.44 13.85
CA LEU A 17 -11.56 -0.46 14.70
C LEU A 17 -11.70 -0.11 16.18
N LYS A 18 -11.57 -1.14 17.04
CA LYS A 18 -11.47 -0.94 18.49
C LYS A 18 -10.20 -0.16 18.80
N ARG A 19 -10.25 0.65 19.86
CA ARG A 19 -9.14 1.54 20.25
C ARG A 19 -7.77 0.82 20.34
N PRO A 20 -7.62 -0.35 20.99
CA PRO A 20 -6.32 -1.00 21.08
C PRO A 20 -5.76 -1.41 19.71
N ASP A 21 -6.59 -1.95 18.83
CA ASP A 21 -6.17 -2.39 17.50
C ASP A 21 -5.87 -1.21 16.59
N ARG A 22 -6.69 -0.16 16.68
CA ARG A 22 -6.50 1.10 15.95
C ARG A 22 -5.18 1.75 16.34
N ASP A 23 -4.93 1.92 17.64
CA ASP A 23 -3.78 2.66 18.17
C ASP A 23 -2.46 1.84 18.06
N THR A 24 -2.52 0.59 17.60
CA THR A 24 -1.36 -0.29 17.37
C THR A 24 -1.17 -0.62 15.89
N ILE A 25 -1.74 -1.74 15.42
CA ILE A 25 -1.57 -2.22 14.04
C ILE A 25 -2.26 -1.31 13.03
N GLY A 26 -3.38 -0.67 13.42
CA GLY A 26 -4.11 0.27 12.57
C GLY A 26 -3.26 1.48 12.17
N ILE A 27 -2.74 2.23 13.14
CA ILE A 27 -1.83 3.36 12.87
C ILE A 27 -0.60 2.90 12.09
N LYS A 28 -0.03 1.73 12.43
CA LYS A 28 1.14 1.21 11.70
C LYS A 28 0.84 0.97 10.22
N ILE A 29 -0.30 0.38 9.89
CA ILE A 29 -0.73 0.18 8.50
C ILE A 29 -0.96 1.53 7.82
N ASP A 30 -1.62 2.47 8.49
CA ASP A 30 -1.91 3.81 7.95
C ASP A 30 -0.62 4.56 7.58
N ASP A 31 0.38 4.56 8.46
CA ASP A 31 1.69 5.19 8.22
C ASP A 31 2.40 4.59 6.99
N ILE A 32 2.37 3.25 6.86
CA ILE A 32 3.00 2.55 5.73
C ILE A 32 2.23 2.88 4.44
N PHE A 33 0.91 3.01 4.51
CA PHE A 33 0.07 3.42 3.40
C PHE A 33 0.40 4.85 2.95
N LEU A 34 0.45 5.81 3.87
CA LEU A 34 0.83 7.19 3.54
C LEU A 34 2.22 7.24 2.90
N SER A 35 3.17 6.45 3.43
CA SER A 35 4.51 6.30 2.82
C SER A 35 4.44 5.72 1.39
N LEU A 36 3.60 4.71 1.14
CA LEU A 36 3.36 4.17 -0.20
C LEU A 36 2.89 5.26 -1.16
N LEU A 37 1.90 6.06 -0.76
CA LEU A 37 1.37 7.16 -1.58
C LEU A 37 2.45 8.22 -1.86
N GLU A 38 3.27 8.54 -0.87
CA GLU A 38 4.39 9.47 -0.99
C GLU A 38 5.44 8.97 -1.98
N PHE A 39 5.85 7.70 -1.91
CA PHE A 39 6.80 7.13 -2.87
C PHE A 39 6.25 7.11 -4.29
N ILE A 40 4.97 6.79 -4.47
CA ILE A 40 4.33 6.84 -5.78
C ILE A 40 4.33 8.27 -6.31
N PHE A 41 3.95 9.23 -5.48
CA PHE A 41 3.96 10.64 -5.85
C PHE A 41 5.35 11.11 -6.25
N ARG A 42 6.39 10.81 -5.46
CA ARG A 42 7.79 11.14 -5.79
C ARG A 42 8.24 10.50 -7.09
N ALA A 43 7.91 9.23 -7.32
CA ALA A 43 8.22 8.54 -8.57
C ALA A 43 7.60 9.21 -9.80
N CYS A 44 6.41 9.82 -9.67
CA CYS A 44 5.78 10.54 -10.79
C CYS A 44 6.59 11.74 -11.25
N PHE A 45 7.23 12.45 -10.31
CA PHE A 45 7.96 13.70 -10.56
C PHE A 45 9.48 13.55 -10.57
N ALA A 46 10.01 12.34 -10.32
CA ALA A 46 11.44 12.06 -10.44
C ALA A 46 11.91 12.26 -11.89
N TYR A 47 12.90 13.14 -12.04
CA TYR A 47 13.56 13.43 -13.31
C TYR A 47 14.64 12.38 -13.62
N ASP A 48 15.40 11.97 -12.61
CA ASP A 48 16.41 10.94 -12.74
C ASP A 48 15.78 9.53 -12.74
N LYS A 49 16.27 8.68 -13.65
CA LYS A 49 15.74 7.32 -13.79
C LYS A 49 16.12 6.42 -12.62
N PHE A 50 17.33 6.56 -12.05
CA PHE A 50 17.75 5.74 -10.91
C PHE A 50 16.97 6.12 -9.65
N GLU A 51 16.74 7.41 -9.42
CA GLU A 51 15.85 7.91 -8.38
C GLU A 51 14.44 7.34 -8.55
N LYS A 52 13.88 7.41 -9.76
CA LYS A 52 12.55 6.83 -10.06
C LYS A 52 12.49 5.33 -9.75
N LEU A 53 13.48 4.56 -10.18
CA LEU A 53 13.55 3.12 -9.89
C LEU A 53 13.69 2.82 -8.40
N SER A 54 14.43 3.65 -7.66
CA SER A 54 14.52 3.58 -6.20
C SER A 54 13.17 3.84 -5.54
N MET A 55 12.46 4.91 -5.94
CA MET A 55 11.14 5.23 -5.40
C MET A 55 10.12 4.13 -5.71
N LEU A 56 10.11 3.58 -6.93
CA LEU A 56 9.23 2.47 -7.30
C LEU A 56 9.54 1.20 -6.51
N SER A 57 10.82 0.90 -6.26
CA SER A 57 11.22 -0.24 -5.43
C SER A 57 10.75 -0.08 -3.98
N GLN A 58 10.84 1.13 -3.43
CA GLN A 58 10.32 1.44 -2.10
C GLN A 58 8.79 1.34 -2.06
N ALA A 59 8.08 1.87 -3.05
CA ALA A 59 6.62 1.74 -3.16
C ALA A 59 6.18 0.27 -3.19
N ILE A 60 6.84 -0.57 -4.00
CA ILE A 60 6.57 -2.01 -4.06
C ILE A 60 6.75 -2.67 -2.69
N ALA A 61 7.88 -2.39 -2.01
CA ALA A 61 8.13 -2.94 -0.68
C ALA A 61 7.07 -2.51 0.36
N LYS A 62 6.60 -1.26 0.29
CA LYS A 62 5.50 -0.77 1.16
C LYS A 62 4.18 -1.45 0.84
N ASN A 63 3.85 -1.64 -0.44
CA ASN A 63 2.66 -2.37 -0.87
C ASN A 63 2.62 -3.79 -0.28
N ASP A 64 3.73 -4.53 -0.40
CA ASP A 64 3.81 -5.89 0.10
C ASP A 64 3.77 -5.95 1.64
N LEU A 65 4.40 -4.98 2.30
CA LEU A 65 4.33 -4.86 3.76
C LEU A 65 2.91 -4.55 4.27
N ILE A 66 2.12 -3.74 3.55
CA ILE A 66 0.72 -3.51 3.89
C ILE A 66 -0.08 -4.81 3.78
N LYS A 67 0.08 -5.57 2.69
CA LYS A 67 -0.60 -6.87 2.53
C LYS A 67 -0.28 -7.82 3.68
N PHE A 68 0.98 -7.88 4.10
CA PHE A 68 1.40 -8.68 5.25
C PHE A 68 0.68 -8.27 6.54
N PHE A 69 0.63 -6.98 6.88
CA PHE A 69 -0.07 -6.52 8.09
C PHE A 69 -1.59 -6.67 8.01
N LEU A 70 -2.19 -6.53 6.82
CA LEU A 70 -3.61 -6.80 6.61
C LEU A 70 -3.92 -8.29 6.85
N GLN A 71 -3.04 -9.18 6.41
CA GLN A 71 -3.18 -10.61 6.66
C GLN A 71 -3.13 -10.90 8.17
N ILE A 72 -2.15 -10.35 8.89
CA ILE A 72 -2.09 -10.48 10.36
C ILE A 72 -3.36 -9.94 11.01
N SER A 73 -3.84 -8.78 10.57
CA SER A 73 -5.07 -8.17 11.12
C SER A 73 -6.29 -9.06 10.92
N TRP A 74 -6.37 -9.75 9.78
CA TRP A 74 -7.42 -10.73 9.51
C TRP A 74 -7.28 -11.99 10.37
N GLU A 75 -6.07 -12.54 10.49
CA GLU A 75 -5.79 -13.72 11.34
C GLU A 75 -6.12 -13.46 12.81
N GLN A 76 -5.88 -12.25 13.30
CA GLN A 76 -6.24 -11.80 14.65
C GLN A 76 -7.71 -11.36 14.78
N LYS A 77 -8.53 -11.50 13.73
CA LYS A 77 -9.95 -11.12 13.68
C LYS A 77 -10.20 -9.63 13.95
N ILE A 78 -9.20 -8.78 13.69
CA ILE A 78 -9.32 -7.32 13.71
C ILE A 78 -10.08 -6.85 12.47
N LEU A 79 -9.79 -7.48 11.33
CA LEU A 79 -10.54 -7.32 10.09
C LEU A 79 -11.38 -8.56 9.81
N ASP A 80 -12.59 -8.36 9.30
CA ASP A 80 -13.40 -9.46 8.79
C ASP A 80 -12.94 -9.91 7.38
N HIS A 81 -13.46 -11.05 6.93
CA HIS A 81 -13.07 -11.61 5.63
C HIS A 81 -13.42 -10.71 4.43
N LYS A 82 -14.50 -9.94 4.50
CA LYS A 82 -14.92 -9.02 3.43
C LYS A 82 -14.01 -7.80 3.38
N GLN A 83 -13.68 -7.23 4.54
CA GLN A 83 -12.76 -6.10 4.68
C GLN A 83 -11.35 -6.47 4.22
N TYR A 84 -10.86 -7.63 4.64
CA TYR A 84 -9.58 -8.14 4.19
C TYR A 84 -9.56 -8.39 2.68
N GLY A 85 -10.56 -9.10 2.15
CA GLY A 85 -10.65 -9.42 0.73
C GLY A 85 -10.74 -8.19 -0.17
N SER A 86 -11.51 -7.16 0.23
CA SER A 86 -11.65 -5.93 -0.54
C SER A 86 -10.32 -5.17 -0.66
N LEU A 87 -9.52 -5.13 0.42
CA LEU A 87 -8.23 -4.47 0.43
C LEU A 87 -7.17 -5.25 -0.35
N ILE A 88 -7.05 -6.56 -0.13
CA ILE A 88 -6.02 -7.37 -0.78
C ILE A 88 -6.14 -7.32 -2.30
N LEU A 89 -7.36 -7.42 -2.85
CA LEU A 89 -7.58 -7.31 -4.29
C LEU A 89 -7.07 -5.98 -4.86
N LEU A 90 -7.31 -4.88 -4.13
CA LEU A 90 -6.81 -3.57 -4.55
C LEU A 90 -5.29 -3.47 -4.43
N PHE A 91 -4.68 -4.01 -3.39
CA PHE A 91 -3.22 -3.99 -3.23
C PHE A 91 -2.49 -4.90 -4.21
N ASP A 92 -3.12 -5.98 -4.67
CA ASP A 92 -2.56 -6.80 -5.75
C ASP A 92 -2.60 -6.06 -7.10
N GLU A 93 -3.66 -5.30 -7.37
CA GLU A 93 -3.69 -4.41 -8.53
C GLU A 93 -2.66 -3.28 -8.44
N VAL A 94 -2.52 -2.66 -7.27
CA VAL A 94 -1.51 -1.62 -7.04
C VAL A 94 -0.11 -2.21 -7.24
N GLY A 95 0.16 -3.38 -6.68
CA GLY A 95 1.41 -4.11 -6.91
C GLY A 95 1.68 -4.31 -8.41
N ARG A 96 0.72 -4.88 -9.16
CA ARG A 96 0.86 -5.07 -10.61
C ARG A 96 1.18 -3.78 -11.36
N GLN A 97 0.53 -2.67 -11.01
CA GLN A 97 0.78 -1.36 -11.61
C GLN A 97 2.21 -0.86 -11.32
N LEU A 98 2.68 -1.01 -10.08
CA LEU A 98 4.03 -0.59 -9.68
C LEU A 98 5.12 -1.44 -10.34
N TYR A 99 4.93 -2.77 -10.37
CA TYR A 99 5.86 -3.68 -11.04
C TYR A 99 5.94 -3.40 -12.54
N GLY A 100 4.79 -3.19 -13.21
CA GLY A 100 4.75 -2.80 -14.61
C GLY A 100 5.50 -1.50 -14.88
N TRP A 101 5.23 -0.46 -14.09
CA TRP A 101 5.92 0.82 -14.23
C TRP A 101 7.44 0.73 -13.97
N LYS A 102 7.85 -0.08 -12.99
CA LYS A 102 9.28 -0.34 -12.73
C LYS A 102 9.92 -1.00 -13.94
N LYS A 103 9.31 -2.04 -14.49
CA LYS A 103 9.80 -2.75 -15.68
C LYS A 103 9.94 -1.81 -16.88
N ASP A 104 8.90 -1.02 -17.16
CA ASP A 104 8.92 -0.04 -18.26
C ASP A 104 10.01 1.04 -18.09
N THR A 105 10.35 1.37 -16.84
CA THR A 105 11.44 2.31 -16.53
C THR A 105 12.81 1.64 -16.69
N GLN A 106 12.92 0.33 -16.39
CA GLN A 106 14.14 -0.46 -16.58
C GLN A 106 14.46 -0.73 -18.05
N GLU A 107 13.46 -1.03 -18.88
CA GLU A 107 13.67 -1.32 -20.31
C GLU A 107 14.10 -0.09 -21.12
N LYS A 108 13.93 1.11 -20.57
CA LYS A 108 14.38 2.37 -21.17
C LYS A 108 15.79 2.77 -20.75
N LEU A 109 16.52 1.93 -20.00
CA LEU A 109 17.95 2.09 -19.72
C LEU A 109 18.77 1.56 -20.90
#